data_AF-A0A5D3C993-F1
#
_entry.id   AF-A0A5D3C993-F1
#
_cell.length_a   1.000
_cell.length_b   1.000
_cell.length_c   1.000
_cell.angle_alpha   90.00
_cell.angle_beta   90.00
_cell.angle_gamma   90.00
#
_symmetry.space_group_name_H-M   'P 1'
#
loop_
_entity.id
_entity.type
_entity.pdbx_description
1 polymer ?
#
loop_
_entity_poly.entity_id
_entity_poly.type
_entity_poly.pdbx_seq_one_letter_code
_entity_poly.pdbx_strand_id
1 'polypeptide(L)' 'MRAPRMRWTSSLHAQFVHAVELLGGHERATPKSVLELMDVKDLTLAHVKSHLQMFRAHKMTDKPAASPG' A
#
# COMPACT_ATOMS: atom_id res chain seq x y z
N MET A 1 2.38 -8.42 -27.06
CA MET A 1 1.17 -7.93 -26.36
C MET A 1 1.61 -6.96 -25.28
N ARG A 2 1.20 -5.69 -25.35
CA ARG A 2 1.44 -4.73 -24.24
C ARG A 2 0.51 -5.15 -23.10
N ALA A 3 1.07 -5.64 -22.00
CA ALA A 3 0.28 -5.92 -20.80
C ALA A 3 -0.52 -4.66 -20.43
N PRO A 4 -1.81 -4.77 -20.11
CA PRO A 4 -2.60 -3.63 -19.68
C PRO A 4 -1.87 -2.90 -18.55
N ARG A 5 -1.72 -1.58 -18.66
CA ARG A 5 -1.14 -0.81 -17.55
C ARG A 5 -2.01 -1.05 -16.33
N MET A 6 -1.36 -1.53 -15.28
CA MET A 6 -2.02 -1.72 -14.02
C MET A 6 -2.66 -0.41 -13.54
N ARG A 7 -3.92 -0.49 -13.10
CA ARG A 7 -4.65 0.65 -12.55
C ARG A 7 -5.07 0.36 -11.12
N TRP A 8 -4.75 1.29 -10.22
CA TRP A 8 -5.31 1.32 -8.87
C TRP A 8 -6.79 1.70 -8.95
N THR A 9 -7.67 0.71 -8.93
CA THR A 9 -9.12 0.90 -8.78
C THR A 9 -9.48 1.00 -7.30
N SER A 10 -10.66 1.54 -6.99
CA SER A 10 -11.12 1.65 -5.59
C SER A 10 -11.15 0.31 -4.86
N SER A 11 -11.58 -0.77 -5.53
CA SER A 11 -11.59 -2.13 -4.96
C SER A 11 -10.18 -2.63 -4.66
N LEU A 12 -9.25 -2.41 -5.58
CA LEU A 12 -7.86 -2.82 -5.41
C LEU A 12 -7.17 -2.01 -4.30
N HIS A 13 -7.48 -0.72 -4.21
CA HIS A 13 -7.00 0.12 -3.13
C HIS A 13 -7.54 -0.33 -1.77
N ALA A 14 -8.83 -0.71 -1.69
CA ALA A 14 -9.42 -1.24 -0.46
C ALA A 14 -8.70 -2.52 0.00
N GLN A 15 -8.40 -3.46 -0.91
CA GLN A 15 -7.59 -4.64 -0.59
C GLN A 15 -6.19 -4.27 -0.12
N PHE A 16 -5.54 -3.28 -0.74
CA PHE A 16 -4.24 -2.78 -0.31
C PHE A 16 -4.28 -2.20 1.10
N VAL A 17 -5.27 -1.35 1.41
CA VAL A 17 -5.42 -0.75 2.74
C VAL A 17 -5.65 -1.85 3.78
N HIS A 18 -6.53 -2.80 3.49
CA HIS A 18 -6.79 -3.94 4.37
C HIS A 18 -5.53 -4.78 4.62
N ALA A 19 -4.76 -5.09 3.57
CA ALA A 19 -3.49 -5.80 3.70
C ALA A 19 -2.47 -5.00 4.55
N VAL A 20 -2.40 -3.68 4.36
CA VAL A 20 -1.53 -2.81 5.17
C VAL A 20 -1.97 -2.78 6.64
N GLU A 21 -3.27 -2.73 6.91
CA GLU A 21 -3.82 -2.80 8.28
C GLU A 21 -3.52 -4.13 8.96
N LEU A 22 -3.71 -5.26 8.26
CA LEU A 22 -3.36 -6.60 8.76
C LEU A 22 -1.87 -6.74 9.10
N LEU A 23 -0.99 -6.05 8.38
CA LEU A 23 0.44 -6.03 8.65
C LEU A 23 0.84 -5.09 9.80
N GLY A 24 -0.12 -4.45 10.46
CA GLY A 24 0.12 -3.52 11.57
C GLY A 24 0.38 -2.07 11.11
N GLY A 25 -0.17 -1.70 9.95
CA GLY A 25 -0.16 -0.33 9.42
C GLY A 25 0.99 -0.02 8.45
N HIS A 26 0.97 1.19 7.90
CA HIS A 26 1.91 1.62 6.86
C HIS A 26 3.38 1.60 7.29
N GLU A 27 3.67 1.77 8.57
CA GLU A 27 5.02 1.72 9.16
C GLU A 27 5.62 0.30 9.06
N ARG A 28 4.81 -0.73 9.34
CA ARG A 28 5.24 -2.14 9.41
C ARG A 28 5.04 -2.92 8.11
N ALA A 29 4.08 -2.51 7.29
CA ALA A 29 3.79 -3.17 6.02
C ALA A 29 5.01 -3.12 5.08
N THR A 30 5.36 -4.26 4.47
CA THR A 30 6.41 -4.32 3.44
C THR A 30 5.79 -4.54 2.06
N PRO A 31 6.39 -4.03 0.96
CA PRO A 31 5.86 -4.23 -0.38
C PRO A 31 5.69 -5.70 -0.76
N LYS A 32 6.55 -6.57 -0.25
CA LYS A 32 6.48 -8.01 -0.49
C LYS A 32 5.28 -8.65 0.21
N SER A 33 5.13 -8.41 1.51
CA SER A 33 4.01 -8.97 2.29
C SER A 33 2.66 -8.45 1.82
N VAL A 34 2.58 -7.17 1.42
CA VAL A 34 1.34 -6.61 0.84
C VAL A 34 1.02 -7.26 -0.51
N LEU A 35 2.02 -7.49 -1.37
CA LEU A 35 1.82 -8.19 -2.64
C LEU A 35 1.32 -9.62 -2.42
N GLU A 36 1.95 -10.36 -1.49
CA GLU A 36 1.56 -11.73 -1.13
C GLU A 36 0.14 -11.79 -0.54
N LEU A 37 -0.26 -10.82 0.28
CA LEU A 37 -1.61 -10.75 0.83
C LEU A 37 -2.68 -10.40 -0.21
N MET A 38 -2.34 -9.57 -1.19
CA MET A 38 -3.30 -9.16 -2.23
C MET A 38 -3.53 -10.26 -3.27
N ASP A 39 -2.55 -11.13 -3.51
CA ASP A 39 -2.61 -12.26 -4.47
C ASP A 39 -3.13 -11.86 -5.88
N VAL A 40 -2.81 -10.65 -6.33
CA VAL A 40 -3.27 -10.14 -7.64
C VAL A 40 -2.21 -10.41 -8.70
N LYS A 41 -2.57 -11.22 -9.70
CA LYS A 41 -1.64 -11.69 -10.76
C LYS A 41 -1.01 -10.58 -11.60
N ASP A 42 -1.71 -9.46 -11.78
CA ASP A 42 -1.22 -8.29 -12.54
C ASP A 42 -0.52 -7.25 -11.63
N LEU A 43 -0.51 -7.47 -10.31
CA LEU A 43 0.19 -6.63 -9.35
C LEU A 43 1.64 -7.08 -9.26
N THR A 44 2.54 -6.09 -9.23
CA THR A 44 3.97 -6.36 -9.08
C THR A 44 4.50 -5.63 -7.86
N LEU A 45 5.64 -6.09 -7.35
CA LEU A 45 6.28 -5.49 -6.20
C LEU A 45 6.65 -4.02 -6.43
N ALA A 46 6.92 -3.63 -7.67
CA ALA A 46 7.18 -2.23 -8.05
C ALA A 46 5.91 -1.35 -7.92
N HIS A 47 4.75 -1.85 -8.34
CA HIS A 47 3.47 -1.16 -8.19
C HIS A 47 3.13 -0.96 -6.70
N VAL A 48 3.28 -2.00 -5.88
CA VAL A 48 3.05 -1.92 -4.44
C VAL A 48 4.06 -0.99 -3.78
N LYS A 49 5.35 -1.07 -4.13
CA LYS A 49 6.40 -0.21 -3.55
C LYS A 49 6.11 1.27 -3.80
N SER A 50 5.82 1.64 -5.04
CA SER A 50 5.49 3.03 -5.39
C SER A 50 4.22 3.51 -4.67
N HIS A 51 3.18 2.68 -4.63
CA HIS A 51 1.92 3.02 -3.96
C HIS A 51 2.07 3.14 -2.45
N LEU A 52 2.79 2.21 -1.82
CA LEU A 52 3.07 2.22 -0.38
C LEU A 52 3.94 3.42 0.01
N GLN A 53 4.90 3.81 -0.82
CA GLN A 53 5.70 5.01 -0.58
C GLN A 53 4.83 6.28 -0.58
N MET A 54 3.96 6.43 -1.57
CA MET A 54 3.02 7.56 -1.59
C MET A 54 2.02 7.50 -0.43
N PHE A 55 1.49 6.32 -0.11
CA PHE A 55 0.56 6.13 1.00
C PHE A 55 1.17 6.52 2.35
N ARG A 56 2.43 6.14 2.60
CA ARG A 56 3.19 6.55 3.78
C ARG A 56 3.34 8.07 3.85
N ALA A 57 3.75 8.72 2.76
CA ALA A 57 3.89 10.17 2.71
C ALA A 57 2.57 10.89 3.03
N HIS A 58 1.44 10.41 2.49
CA HIS A 58 0.12 10.97 2.80
C HIS A 58 -0.33 10.70 4.24
N LYS A 59 -0.07 9.52 4.80
CA LYS A 59 -0.47 9.21 6.19
C LYS A 59 0.44 9.86 7.23
N MET A 60 1.68 10.17 6.88
CA MET A 60 2.61 10.87 7.77
C MET A 60 2.22 12.35 7.95
N THR A 61 1.56 12.97 6.98
CA THR A 61 1.05 14.35 7.10
C THR A 61 -0.23 14.47 7.93
N ASP A 62 -0.94 13.36 8.12
CA ASP A 62 -2.22 13.30 8.86
C ASP A 62 -2.04 12.92 10.32
N LYS A 63 -0.83 12.51 10.73
CA LYS A 63 -0.51 12.29 12.15
C LYS A 63 -0.25 13.67 12.77
N PRO A 64 -1.15 14.23 13.62
CA PRO A 64 -0.71 15.31 14.49
C PRO A 64 0.45 14.74 15.29
N ALA A 65 1.57 15.45 15.24
CA ALA A 65 2.75 15.17 16.04
C ALA A 65 2.30 14.71 17.42
N ALA A 66 2.79 13.55 17.84
CA ALA A 66 2.69 13.12 19.22
C ALA A 66 2.96 14.35 20.10
N SER A 67 1.99 14.70 20.93
CA SER A 67 2.10 15.77 21.91
C SER A 67 3.41 15.56 22.67
N PRO A 68 4.35 16.52 22.65
CA PRO A 68 5.46 16.46 23.58
C PRO A 68 4.86 16.81 24.94
N GLY A 69 4.81 15.81 25.84
CA GLY A 69 4.73 16.06 27.27
C GLY A 69 6.08 16.54 27.79
#